data_AF-A0A5K1A055-F1
#
_entry.id   AF-A0A5K1A055-F1
#
_cell.length_a   1.000
_cell.length_b   1.000
_cell.length_c   1.000
_cell.angle_alpha   90.00
_cell.angle_beta   90.00
_cell.angle_gamma   90.00
#
_symmetry.space_group_name_H-M   'P 1'
#
loop_
_entity.id
_entity.type
_entity.pdbx_description
1 polymer ?
#
loop_
_entity_poly.entity_id
_entity_poly.type
_entity_poly.pdbx_seq_one_letter_code
_entity_poly.pdbx_strand_id
1 'polypeptide(L)' 'ELKKYDSEMASLIGNLTEDERNHGLPQYSLRAMQAATNNFSNENKLGRGGFGLVYK' A
#
# COMPACT_ATOMS: atom_id res chain seq x y z
N GLU A 1 13.73 -17.39 -24.20
CA GLU A 1 14.61 -17.21 -23.01
C GLU A 1 14.15 -16.09 -22.09
N LEU A 2 13.76 -14.90 -22.56
CA LEU A 2 13.25 -13.84 -21.66
C LEU A 2 11.83 -14.09 -21.09
N LYS A 3 10.87 -14.50 -21.93
CA LYS A 3 9.49 -14.81 -21.51
C LYS A 3 9.38 -15.94 -20.48
N LYS A 4 10.40 -16.81 -20.43
CA LYS A 4 10.47 -17.89 -19.44
C LYS A 4 10.75 -17.32 -18.05
N TYR A 5 11.71 -16.39 -17.94
CA TYR A 5 12.01 -15.69 -16.70
C TYR A 5 10.83 -14.84 -16.20
N ASP A 6 10.15 -14.10 -17.07
CA ASP A 6 8.99 -13.30 -16.68
C ASP A 6 7.87 -14.17 -16.09
N SER A 7 7.60 -15.33 -16.72
CA SER A 7 6.61 -16.29 -16.23
C SER A 7 7.02 -16.95 -14.92
N GLU A 8 8.30 -17.25 -14.75
CA GLU A 8 8.85 -17.88 -13.54
C GLU A 8 8.84 -16.90 -12.36
N MET A 9 9.17 -15.63 -12.59
CA MET A 9 9.09 -14.56 -11.59
C MET A 9 7.65 -14.23 -11.21
N ALA A 10 6.73 -14.18 -12.18
CA ALA A 10 5.31 -13.99 -11.90
C ALA A 10 4.74 -15.14 -11.06
N SER A 11 5.18 -16.38 -11.31
CA SER A 11 4.80 -17.54 -10.49
C SER A 11 5.41 -17.48 -9.09
N LEU A 12 6.67 -17.05 -8.95
CA LEU A 12 7.30 -16.88 -7.63
C LEU A 12 6.54 -15.84 -6.80
N ILE A 13 6.22 -14.68 -7.37
CA ILE A 13 5.48 -13.61 -6.70
C ILE A 13 4.04 -14.04 -6.40
N GLY A 14 3.43 -14.84 -7.28
CA GLY A 14 2.09 -15.40 -7.10
C GLY A 14 1.98 -16.42 -5.95
N ASN A 15 3.09 -17.07 -5.58
CA ASN A 15 3.15 -18.09 -4.53
C ASN A 15 3.50 -17.55 -3.14
N LEU A 16 3.87 -16.27 -3.03
CA LEU A 16 4.12 -15.63 -1.74
C LEU A 16 2.83 -15.48 -0.95
N THR A 17 2.90 -15.71 0.36
CA THR A 17 1.81 -15.37 1.27
C THR A 17 1.56 -13.86 1.26
N GLU A 18 0.36 -13.43 1.66
CA GLU A 18 0.07 -12.00 1.77
C GLU A 18 1.07 -11.27 2.67
N ASP A 19 1.48 -11.88 3.79
CA ASP A 19 2.46 -11.30 4.70
C ASP A 19 3.85 -11.14 4.05
N GLU A 20 4.30 -12.13 3.27
CA GLU A 20 5.57 -12.06 2.53
C GLU A 20 5.53 -11.02 1.41
N ARG A 21 4.43 -10.94 0.65
CA ARG A 21 4.22 -9.88 -0.37
C ARG A 21 4.24 -8.49 0.25
N ASN A 22 3.81 -8.40 1.49
CA ASN A 22 3.73 -7.14 2.23
C ASN A 22 4.99 -6.84 3.02
N HIS A 23 6.01 -7.69 2.94
CA HIS A 23 7.24 -7.58 3.73
C HIS A 23 6.96 -7.46 5.23
N GLY A 24 5.90 -8.09 5.72
CA GLY A 24 5.45 -8.00 7.11
C GLY A 24 4.83 -6.64 7.49
N LEU A 25 4.57 -5.75 6.53
CA LEU A 25 3.90 -4.48 6.78
C LEU A 25 2.37 -4.63 6.70
N PRO A 26 1.62 -3.98 7.60
CA PRO A 26 0.16 -3.95 7.49
C PRO A 26 -0.29 -3.29 6.19
N GLN A 27 -1.21 -3.94 5.49
CA GLN A 27 -1.92 -3.34 4.36
C GLN A 27 -3.27 -2.76 4.81
N TYR A 28 -3.56 -1.55 4.31
CA TYR A 28 -4.85 -0.90 4.53
C TYR A 28 -5.51 -0.57 3.20
N SER A 29 -6.80 -0.86 3.10
CA SER A 29 -7.58 -0.42 1.94
C SER A 29 -7.75 1.09 1.93
N LEU A 30 -7.98 1.69 0.75
CA LEU A 30 -8.30 3.11 0.64
C LEU A 30 -9.53 3.49 1.47
N ARG A 31 -10.54 2.60 1.55
CA ARG A 31 -11.73 2.81 2.38
C ARG A 31 -11.39 2.91 3.87
N ALA A 32 -10.45 2.09 4.35
CA ALA A 32 -9.97 2.16 5.73
C ALA A 32 -9.27 3.50 5.99
N MET A 33 -8.40 3.94 5.07
CA MET A 33 -7.75 5.26 5.17
C MET A 33 -8.76 6.41 5.15
N GLN A 34 -9.79 6.35 4.31
CA GLN A 34 -10.87 7.34 4.29
C GLN A 34 -11.64 7.36 5.61
N ALA A 35 -12.02 6.19 6.15
CA ALA A 35 -12.74 6.13 7.42
C ALA A 35 -11.90 6.72 8.56
N ALA A 36 -10.61 6.37 8.65
CA ALA A 36 -9.71 6.87 9.69
C ALA A 36 -9.53 8.40 9.63
N THR A 37 -9.40 8.95 8.43
CA THR A 37 -9.15 10.39 8.22
C THR A 37 -10.42 11.23 8.11
N ASN A 38 -11.60 10.65 8.33
CA ASN A 38 -12.91 11.29 8.04
C ASN A 38 -12.96 11.84 6.60
N ASN A 39 -12.70 10.96 5.63
CA ASN A 39 -12.59 11.27 4.21
C ASN A 39 -11.58 12.39 3.90
N PHE A 40 -10.38 12.30 4.50
CA PHE A 40 -9.30 13.29 4.36
C PHE A 40 -9.72 14.72 4.72
N SER A 41 -10.57 14.87 5.73
CA SER A 41 -11.09 16.20 6.09
C SER A 41 -10.00 17.12 6.66
N ASN A 42 -10.17 18.42 6.45
CA ASN A 42 -9.22 19.43 6.91
C ASN A 42 -9.09 19.47 8.44
N GLU A 43 -10.14 19.11 9.20
CA GLU A 43 -10.07 19.06 10.67
C GLU A 43 -9.12 17.96 11.18
N ASN A 44 -8.82 16.96 10.33
CA ASN A 44 -7.88 15.88 10.64
C ASN A 44 -6.49 16.10 10.03
N LYS A 45 -6.30 17.17 9.26
CA LYS A 45 -4.99 17.50 8.69
C LYS A 45 -4.06 18.01 9.79
N LEU A 46 -2.95 17.30 9.97
CA LEU A 46 -1.87 17.67 10.88
C LEU A 46 -0.87 18.64 10.24
N GLY A 47 -0.69 18.55 8.92
CA GLY A 47 0.25 19.42 8.23
C GLY A 47 0.44 19.13 6.75
N ARG A 48 1.44 19.79 6.17
CA ARG A 48 1.88 19.60 4.78
C ARG A 48 3.40 19.70 4.73
N GLY A 49 4.03 18.73 4.06
CA GLY A 49 5.44 18.78 3.67
C GLY A 49 5.62 18.89 2.15
N GLY A 50 6.87 18.83 1.68
CA GLY A 50 7.19 18.86 0.25
C GLY A 50 6.61 17.68 -0.56
N PHE A 51 6.30 16.57 0.11
CA PHE A 51 5.86 15.33 -0.52
C PHE A 51 4.39 14.98 -0.26
N GLY A 52 3.64 15.80 0.48
CA GLY A 52 2.22 15.53 0.71
C GLY A 52 1.64 16.12 1.98
N LEU A 53 0.43 15.66 2.28
CA LEU A 53 -0.38 16.04 3.43
C LEU A 53 -0.29 14.95 4.49
N VAL A 54 -0.36 15.35 5.76
CA VAL A 54 -0.35 14.42 6.90
C VAL A 54 -1.68 14.58 7.63
N TYR A 55 -2.33 13.46 7.93
CA TYR A 55 -3.59 13.39 8.67
C TYR A 55 -3.40 12.55 9.94
N LYS A 56 -4.17 12.85 10.99
CA LYS A 56 -4.24 12.04 12.21
C LYS A 56 -5.08 10.79 12.03
#